data_AF-W2JKT5-F1
#
_entry.id   AF-W2JKT5-F1
#
_cell.length_a   1.000
_cell.length_b   1.000
_cell.length_c   1.000
_cell.angle_alpha   90.00
_cell.angle_beta   90.00
_cell.angle_gamma   90.00
#
_symmetry.space_group_name_H-M   'P 1'
#
loop_
_entity.id
_entity.type
_entity.pdbx_description
1 polymer ?
#
loop_
_entity_poly.entity_id
_entity_poly.type
_entity_poly.pdbx_seq_one_letter_code
_entity_poly.pdbx_strand_id
1 'polypeptide(L)'
;MGGFDVQNDKRTFAEKDLEFQNDLIILNTFDHSFTDEDGKEATSFGFICTSRRIFCHVYYSVEAQNTDGVVGLTDGTYRIDFNLWTLVCFGTACGVYDNRTYRRSFVPWVYMFVRTEHGYAYKTMFTTTVDFAAKYFDCTLTSKYGNQDRATYIANAYKAIWPGIGILNCYPHLSRKGYEKSGLL
;
A
#
# COMPACT_ATOMS: atom_id res chain seq x y z
N MET A 1 -7.00 -15.02 -23.49
CA MET A 1 -6.45 -13.65 -23.48
C MET A 1 -4.94 -13.77 -23.34
N GLY A 2 -4.15 -13.02 -24.12
CA GLY A 2 -2.70 -12.97 -23.89
C GLY A 2 -2.45 -12.16 -22.63
N GLY A 3 -1.70 -12.72 -21.67
CA GLY A 3 -1.38 -12.05 -20.41
C GLY A 3 -0.58 -10.75 -20.63
N PHE A 4 -0.45 -9.94 -19.59
CA PHE A 4 0.30 -8.69 -19.63
C PHE A 4 1.77 -8.92 -20.06
N ASP A 5 2.16 -8.36 -21.21
CA ASP A 5 3.53 -8.46 -21.73
C ASP A 5 4.43 -7.41 -21.07
N VAL A 6 5.05 -7.82 -19.97
CA VAL A 6 5.95 -6.98 -19.19
C VAL A 6 7.17 -6.47 -19.95
N GLN A 7 7.70 -7.25 -20.90
CA GLN A 7 8.92 -6.85 -21.62
C GLN A 7 8.59 -5.78 -22.64
N ASN A 8 7.46 -5.94 -23.35
CA ASN A 8 6.98 -4.90 -24.24
C ASN A 8 6.51 -3.66 -23.47
N ASP A 9 5.83 -3.83 -22.33
CA ASP A 9 5.42 -2.70 -21.49
C ASP A 9 6.63 -1.92 -20.99
N LYS A 10 7.63 -2.57 -20.37
CA LYS A 10 8.86 -1.89 -19.91
C LYS A 10 9.53 -1.07 -21.01
N ARG A 11 9.64 -1.63 -22.22
CA ARG A 11 10.24 -0.95 -23.37
C ARG A 11 9.41 0.27 -23.80
N THR A 12 8.12 0.07 -24.03
CA THR A 12 7.25 1.10 -24.63
C THR A 12 6.74 2.13 -23.63
N PHE A 13 6.64 1.77 -22.36
CA PHE A 13 6.21 2.66 -21.27
C PHE A 13 7.30 3.67 -20.91
N ALA A 14 8.58 3.26 -20.92
CA ALA A 14 9.70 4.16 -20.69
C ALA A 14 9.80 5.28 -21.74
N GLU A 15 9.31 5.02 -22.96
CA GLU A 15 9.27 5.98 -24.06
C GLU A 15 8.09 6.97 -23.99
N LYS A 16 7.10 6.75 -23.11
CA LYS A 16 5.97 7.67 -22.93
C LYS A 16 6.41 8.94 -22.22
N ASP A 17 5.69 10.04 -22.44
CA ASP A 17 5.95 11.28 -21.71
C ASP A 17 5.64 11.14 -20.21
N LEU A 18 6.20 12.06 -19.42
CA LEU A 18 6.03 12.03 -17.97
C LEU A 18 4.59 12.28 -17.53
N GLU A 19 3.80 13.00 -18.32
CA GLU A 19 2.39 13.25 -18.05
C GLU A 19 1.63 11.94 -18.11
N PHE A 20 1.67 11.22 -19.22
CA PHE A 20 1.06 9.89 -19.37
C PHE A 20 1.46 8.92 -18.26
N GLN A 21 2.76 8.86 -17.94
CA GLN A 21 3.29 7.93 -16.94
C GLN A 21 2.83 8.26 -15.51
N ASN A 22 2.72 9.55 -15.17
CA ASN A 22 2.49 10.02 -13.80
C ASN A 22 1.12 10.67 -13.57
N ASP A 23 0.28 10.72 -14.60
CA ASP A 23 -1.09 11.22 -14.52
C ASP A 23 -1.86 10.51 -13.40
N LEU A 24 -2.67 11.29 -12.68
CA LEU A 24 -3.37 10.83 -11.50
C LEU A 24 -4.56 9.97 -11.91
N ILE A 25 -4.55 8.73 -11.47
CA ILE A 25 -5.65 7.78 -11.67
C ILE A 25 -6.37 7.60 -10.34
N ILE A 26 -7.65 7.98 -10.29
CA ILE A 26 -8.54 7.60 -9.19
C ILE A 26 -9.06 6.18 -9.47
N LEU A 27 -8.69 5.24 -8.63
CA LEU A 27 -9.13 3.85 -8.73
C LEU A 27 -10.50 3.65 -8.08
N ASN A 28 -10.73 4.31 -6.94
CA ASN A 28 -11.97 4.16 -6.19
C ASN A 28 -12.23 5.39 -5.31
N THR A 29 -13.50 5.66 -5.03
CA THR A 29 -13.99 6.65 -4.07
C THR A 29 -14.99 5.97 -3.17
N PHE A 30 -14.94 6.22 -1.87
CA PHE A 30 -15.81 5.54 -0.92
C PHE A 30 -16.18 6.46 0.24
N ASP A 31 -17.30 6.14 0.87
CA ASP A 31 -17.74 6.64 2.16
C ASP A 31 -18.14 5.48 3.07
N HIS A 32 -18.09 5.70 4.37
CA HIS A 32 -18.59 4.74 5.35
C HIS A 32 -18.94 5.42 6.67
N SER A 33 -19.96 4.87 7.32
CA SER A 33 -20.30 5.24 8.69
C SER A 33 -19.46 4.45 9.70
N PHE A 34 -19.09 5.11 10.79
CA PHE A 34 -18.39 4.52 11.92
C PHE A 34 -18.87 5.18 13.22
N THR A 35 -18.64 4.51 14.34
CA THR A 35 -18.86 5.09 15.67
C THR A 35 -17.55 5.72 16.14
N ASP A 36 -17.59 7.02 16.47
CA ASP A 36 -16.43 7.74 16.98
C ASP A 36 -16.11 7.38 18.45
N GLU A 37 -15.06 8.00 19.00
CA GLU A 37 -14.63 7.77 20.38
C GLU A 37 -15.67 8.17 21.42
N ASP A 38 -16.59 9.08 21.07
CA ASP A 38 -17.69 9.56 21.91
C ASP A 38 -18.98 8.72 21.76
N GLY A 39 -18.94 7.64 20.96
CA GLY A 39 -20.08 6.76 20.73
C GLY A 39 -21.09 7.31 19.71
N LYS A 40 -20.75 8.38 18.98
CA LYS A 40 -21.63 9.01 18.00
C LYS A 40 -21.39 8.43 16.61
N GLU A 41 -22.45 8.28 15.83
CA GLU A 41 -22.33 7.97 14.42
C GLU A 41 -21.71 9.15 13.66
N ALA A 42 -20.64 8.84 12.93
CA ALA A 42 -19.94 9.75 12.06
C ALA A 42 -19.75 9.09 10.69
N THR A 43 -19.57 9.91 9.65
CA THR A 43 -19.26 9.44 8.30
C THR A 43 -17.85 9.87 7.93
N SER A 44 -17.07 8.91 7.45
CA SER A 44 -15.75 9.15 6.85
C SER A 44 -15.83 8.87 5.35
N PHE A 45 -14.98 9.53 4.59
CA PHE A 45 -14.89 9.36 3.15
C PHE A 45 -13.43 9.44 2.72
N GLY A 46 -13.17 8.85 1.57
CA GLY A 46 -11.84 8.77 1.01
C GLY A 46 -11.83 8.40 -0.46
N PHE A 47 -10.65 8.50 -1.04
CA PHE A 47 -10.39 8.05 -2.40
C PHE A 47 -9.03 7.37 -2.47
N ILE A 48 -8.94 6.40 -3.37
CA ILE A 48 -7.75 5.61 -3.62
C ILE A 48 -7.25 6.00 -5.00
N CYS A 49 -5.98 6.39 -5.08
CA CYS A 49 -5.36 6.85 -6.30
C CYS A 49 -3.98 6.24 -6.51
N THR A 50 -3.52 6.31 -7.75
CA THR A 50 -2.19 5.89 -8.17
C THR A 50 -1.80 6.66 -9.44
N SER A 51 -0.67 6.31 -10.03
CA SER A 51 -0.35 6.65 -11.41
C SER A 51 0.01 5.37 -12.17
N ARG A 52 0.11 5.44 -13.50
CA ARG A 52 0.48 4.26 -14.30
C ARG A 52 1.82 3.70 -13.85
N ARG A 53 2.82 4.57 -13.67
CA ARG A 53 4.16 4.19 -13.23
C ARG A 53 4.14 3.49 -11.87
N ILE A 54 3.36 4.01 -10.93
CA ILE A 54 3.31 3.49 -9.56
C ILE A 54 2.54 2.16 -9.52
N PHE A 55 1.42 2.05 -10.23
CA PHE A 55 0.61 0.84 -10.18
C PHE A 55 1.30 -0.37 -10.83
N CYS A 56 2.18 -0.17 -11.83
CA CYS A 56 3.01 -1.25 -12.39
C CYS A 56 3.90 -1.94 -11.35
N HIS A 57 4.23 -1.26 -10.23
CA HIS A 57 4.96 -1.90 -9.14
C HIS A 57 4.21 -3.09 -8.52
N VAL A 58 2.88 -3.13 -8.56
CA VAL A 58 2.11 -4.29 -8.08
C VAL A 58 2.52 -5.54 -8.85
N TYR A 59 2.48 -5.45 -10.18
CA TYR A 59 2.88 -6.54 -11.05
C TYR A 59 4.34 -6.96 -10.80
N TYR A 60 5.27 -5.99 -10.75
CA TYR A 60 6.68 -6.30 -10.46
C TYR A 60 6.88 -6.96 -9.10
N SER A 61 6.07 -6.62 -8.11
CA SER A 61 6.16 -7.22 -6.77
C SER A 61 5.66 -8.66 -6.78
N VAL A 62 4.57 -8.94 -7.49
CA VAL A 62 4.04 -10.30 -7.67
C VAL A 62 5.08 -11.18 -8.37
N GLU A 63 5.65 -10.71 -9.48
CA GLU A 63 6.67 -11.45 -10.23
C GLU A 63 7.96 -11.65 -9.42
N ALA A 64 8.48 -10.60 -8.79
CA ALA A 64 9.77 -10.66 -8.10
C ALA A 64 9.72 -11.42 -6.76
N GLN A 65 8.53 -11.57 -6.16
CA GLN A 65 8.35 -12.22 -4.85
C GLN A 65 7.52 -13.51 -4.96
N ASN A 66 7.35 -14.07 -6.17
CA ASN A 66 6.49 -15.23 -6.39
C ASN A 66 6.93 -16.49 -5.63
N THR A 67 8.22 -16.64 -5.30
CA THR A 67 8.78 -17.77 -4.54
C THR A 67 8.49 -17.65 -3.04
N ASP A 68 8.78 -16.50 -2.45
CA ASP A 68 8.76 -16.30 -1.00
C ASP A 68 7.41 -15.77 -0.51
N GLY A 69 6.62 -15.19 -1.41
CA GLY A 69 5.32 -14.57 -1.20
C GLY A 69 5.42 -13.05 -1.07
N VAL A 70 4.43 -12.36 -1.64
CA VAL A 70 4.40 -10.89 -1.69
C VAL A 70 4.25 -10.30 -0.29
N VAL A 71 5.11 -9.33 0.04
CA VAL A 71 5.02 -8.51 1.26
C VAL A 71 4.23 -7.24 0.97
N GLY A 72 3.06 -7.12 1.60
CA GLY A 72 2.24 -5.91 1.63
C GLY A 72 2.65 -5.02 2.81
N LEU A 73 2.94 -3.76 2.53
CA LEU A 73 3.33 -2.75 3.52
C LEU A 73 2.38 -1.57 3.46
N THR A 74 1.80 -1.24 4.60
CA THR A 74 0.89 -0.13 4.80
C THR A 74 1.52 0.86 5.78
N ASP A 75 1.56 2.13 5.40
CA ASP A 75 2.09 3.21 6.24
C ASP A 75 1.17 4.44 6.13
N GLY A 76 0.52 4.78 7.24
CA GLY A 76 -0.26 6.00 7.39
C GLY A 76 0.62 7.04 8.07
N THR A 77 1.13 8.01 7.31
CA THR A 77 2.23 8.84 7.81
C THR A 77 1.91 10.33 7.84
N TYR A 78 1.04 10.82 6.95
CA TYR A 78 0.91 12.27 6.74
C TYR A 78 -0.52 12.73 6.97
N ARG A 79 -0.72 13.49 8.05
CA ARG A 79 -1.89 14.38 8.16
C ARG A 79 -1.62 15.59 7.29
N ILE A 80 -2.49 15.84 6.35
CA ILE A 80 -2.48 17.05 5.54
C ILE A 80 -3.19 18.12 6.36
N ASP A 81 -2.49 19.21 6.68
CA ASP A 81 -2.95 20.28 7.58
C ASP A 81 -4.30 20.88 7.14
N PHE A 82 -4.62 20.84 5.85
CA PHE A 82 -5.94 21.20 5.35
C PHE A 82 -6.94 20.08 5.66
N ASN A 83 -7.83 20.33 6.64
CA ASN A 83 -8.97 19.47 6.96
C ASN A 83 -8.61 18.06 7.48
N LEU A 84 -7.50 17.87 8.19
CA LEU A 84 -7.23 16.63 8.94
C LEU A 84 -7.32 15.33 8.09
N TRP A 85 -7.01 15.40 6.79
CA TRP A 85 -6.99 14.22 5.94
C TRP A 85 -5.73 13.42 6.20
N THR A 86 -5.85 12.10 6.30
CA THR A 86 -4.69 11.20 6.34
C THR A 86 -4.38 10.68 4.94
N LEU A 87 -3.11 10.79 4.56
CA LEU A 87 -2.52 10.05 3.45
C LEU A 87 -1.95 8.71 3.97
N VAL A 88 -2.47 7.62 3.41
CA VAL A 88 -2.02 6.25 3.64
C VAL A 88 -1.40 5.72 2.36
N CYS A 89 -0.24 5.09 2.48
CA CYS A 89 0.44 4.41 1.39
C CYS A 89 0.28 2.89 1.55
N PHE A 90 -0.01 2.19 0.45
CA PHE A 90 0.09 0.74 0.38
C PHE A 90 1.04 0.33 -0.73
N GLY A 91 1.93 -0.61 -0.44
CA GLY A 91 3.05 -0.94 -1.30
C GLY A 91 3.82 -2.17 -0.84
N THR A 92 5.07 -2.26 -1.25
CA THR A 92 6.04 -3.26 -0.76
C THR A 92 7.34 -2.59 -0.32
N ALA A 93 8.35 -3.38 0.01
CA ALA A 93 9.71 -2.88 0.17
C ALA A 93 10.66 -3.60 -0.78
N CYS A 94 11.59 -2.84 -1.32
CA CYS A 94 12.77 -3.35 -2.00
C CYS A 94 13.97 -3.25 -1.05
N GLY A 95 14.74 -4.33 -0.94
CA GLY A 95 16.03 -4.34 -0.25
C GLY A 95 17.15 -4.44 -1.26
N VAL A 96 18.12 -3.53 -1.19
CA VAL A 96 19.35 -3.58 -1.98
C VAL A 96 20.51 -3.73 -1.01
N TYR A 97 21.30 -4.78 -1.16
CA TYR A 97 22.57 -4.95 -0.47
C TYR A 97 23.69 -4.65 -1.44
N ASP A 98 24.39 -3.53 -1.22
CA ASP A 98 25.51 -3.09 -2.04
C ASP A 98 26.62 -2.54 -1.14
N ASN A 99 27.88 -2.77 -1.50
CA ASN A 99 29.06 -2.28 -0.76
C ASN A 99 28.97 -2.49 0.77
N ARG A 100 28.61 -3.71 1.18
CA ARG A 100 28.40 -4.10 2.61
C ARG A 100 27.35 -3.27 3.36
N THR A 101 26.49 -2.56 2.64
CA THR A 101 25.45 -1.70 3.18
C THR A 101 24.10 -2.22 2.72
N TYR A 102 23.19 -2.42 3.66
CA TYR A 102 21.80 -2.75 3.35
C TYR A 102 20.98 -1.46 3.27
N ARG A 103 20.29 -1.26 2.15
CA ARG A 103 19.30 -0.19 1.96
C ARG A 103 17.94 -0.81 1.73
N ARG A 104 16.94 -0.33 2.46
CA ARG A 104 15.55 -0.71 2.28
C ARG A 104 14.76 0.52 1.84
N SER A 105 14.04 0.39 0.74
CA SER A 105 13.20 1.45 0.19
C SER A 105 11.76 0.96 0.09
N PHE A 106 10.81 1.82 0.46
CA PHE A 106 9.40 1.56 0.23
C PHE A 106 9.07 1.77 -1.25
N VAL A 107 8.26 0.87 -1.80
CA VAL A 107 7.81 0.90 -3.19
C VAL A 107 6.29 0.99 -3.20
N PRO A 108 5.70 2.16 -3.49
CA PRO A 108 4.25 2.36 -3.45
C PRO A 108 3.55 1.59 -4.58
N TRP A 109 2.32 1.17 -4.30
CA TRP A 109 1.36 0.63 -5.27
C TRP A 109 0.17 1.56 -5.44
N VAL A 110 -0.41 1.99 -4.32
CA VAL A 110 -1.53 2.92 -4.26
C VAL A 110 -1.40 3.86 -3.06
N TYR A 111 -2.10 4.98 -3.16
CA TYR A 111 -2.30 5.92 -2.07
C TYR A 111 -3.78 6.00 -1.75
N MET A 112 -4.10 6.22 -0.49
CA MET A 112 -5.46 6.49 -0.03
C MET A 112 -5.46 7.79 0.76
N PHE A 113 -6.30 8.72 0.33
CA PHE A 113 -6.65 9.91 1.11
C PHE A 113 -7.95 9.60 1.84
N VAL A 114 -7.95 9.70 3.16
CA VAL A 114 -9.13 9.39 3.98
C VAL A 114 -9.26 10.38 5.13
N ARG A 115 -10.50 10.78 5.44
CA ARG A 115 -10.78 11.69 6.58
C ARG A 115 -10.54 11.03 7.94
N THR A 116 -10.86 9.74 8.05
CA THR A 116 -10.63 8.96 9.26
C THR A 116 -10.24 7.55 8.88
N GLU A 117 -9.09 7.12 9.36
CA GLU A 117 -8.59 5.76 9.20
C GLU A 117 -9.47 4.77 9.97
N HIS A 118 -9.94 3.74 9.28
CA HIS A 118 -10.79 2.71 9.86
C HIS A 118 -10.57 1.38 9.14
N GLY A 119 -10.90 0.26 9.78
CA GLY A 119 -10.75 -1.07 9.17
C GLY A 119 -11.46 -1.21 7.82
N TYR A 120 -12.60 -0.53 7.66
CA TYR A 120 -13.31 -0.46 6.37
C TYR A 120 -12.49 0.22 5.27
N ALA A 121 -11.86 1.37 5.56
CA ALA A 121 -11.03 2.09 4.60
C ALA A 121 -9.84 1.25 4.13
N TYR A 122 -9.14 0.59 5.06
CA TYR A 122 -8.04 -0.32 4.74
C TYR A 122 -8.49 -1.51 3.90
N LYS A 123 -9.61 -2.15 4.27
CA LYS A 123 -10.19 -3.25 3.50
C LYS A 123 -10.52 -2.81 2.07
N THR A 124 -11.09 -1.61 1.94
CA THR A 124 -11.44 -1.03 0.63
C THR A 124 -10.19 -0.76 -0.22
N MET A 125 -9.13 -0.22 0.38
CA MET A 125 -7.83 -0.01 -0.28
C MET A 125 -7.21 -1.32 -0.77
N PHE A 126 -7.18 -2.35 0.07
CA PHE A 126 -6.64 -3.66 -0.29
C PHE A 126 -7.46 -4.33 -1.40
N THR A 127 -8.79 -4.36 -1.26
CA THR A 127 -9.70 -4.91 -2.27
C THR A 127 -9.54 -4.21 -3.60
N THR A 128 -9.54 -2.87 -3.60
CA THR A 128 -9.32 -2.06 -4.80
C THR A 128 -7.99 -2.42 -5.47
N THR A 129 -6.91 -2.55 -4.70
CA THR A 129 -5.60 -2.91 -5.25
C THR A 129 -5.63 -4.29 -5.91
N VAL A 130 -6.24 -5.28 -5.28
CA VAL A 130 -6.38 -6.65 -5.81
C VAL A 130 -7.21 -6.66 -7.11
N ASP A 131 -8.37 -6.00 -7.10
CA ASP A 131 -9.29 -5.99 -8.23
C ASP A 131 -8.66 -5.32 -9.46
N PHE A 132 -7.99 -4.19 -9.26
CA PHE A 132 -7.34 -3.49 -10.36
C PHE A 132 -6.05 -4.17 -10.83
N ALA A 133 -5.34 -4.89 -9.96
CA ALA A 133 -4.21 -5.72 -10.38
C ALA A 133 -4.65 -6.84 -11.33
N ALA A 134 -5.74 -7.53 -10.98
CA ALA A 134 -6.36 -8.52 -11.85
C ALA A 134 -6.85 -7.89 -13.16
N LYS A 135 -7.52 -6.73 -13.08
CA LYS A 135 -8.07 -6.04 -14.26
C LYS A 135 -7.01 -5.54 -15.23
N TYR A 136 -5.91 -4.95 -14.75
CA TYR A 136 -4.92 -4.28 -15.60
C TYR A 136 -3.76 -5.18 -16.00
N PHE A 137 -3.40 -6.16 -15.16
CA PHE A 137 -2.21 -6.99 -15.39
C PHE A 137 -2.51 -8.48 -15.49
N ASP A 138 -3.78 -8.90 -15.34
CA ASP A 138 -4.15 -10.32 -15.27
C ASP A 138 -3.36 -11.07 -14.19
N CYS A 139 -3.04 -10.38 -13.07
CA CYS A 139 -2.25 -10.91 -11.98
C CYS A 139 -3.04 -10.98 -10.68
N THR A 140 -2.81 -12.04 -9.90
CA THR A 140 -3.43 -12.20 -8.58
C THR A 140 -2.48 -11.70 -7.50
N LEU A 141 -2.84 -10.58 -6.87
CA LEU A 141 -2.10 -10.07 -5.72
C LEU A 141 -2.49 -10.83 -4.44
N THR A 142 -1.64 -11.77 -4.04
CA THR A 142 -1.78 -12.51 -2.77
C THR A 142 -0.67 -12.12 -1.81
N SER A 143 -0.97 -11.24 -0.85
CA SER A 143 -0.01 -10.88 0.19
C SER A 143 0.15 -12.01 1.20
N LYS A 144 1.36 -12.55 1.30
CA LYS A 144 1.72 -13.58 2.30
C LYS A 144 2.14 -12.96 3.62
N TYR A 145 2.72 -11.76 3.57
CA TYR A 145 3.11 -11.02 4.75
C TYR A 145 2.54 -9.59 4.72
N GLY A 146 2.13 -9.11 5.88
CA GLY A 146 1.65 -7.74 6.09
C GLY A 146 2.39 -7.11 7.26
N ASN A 147 2.67 -5.80 7.22
CA ASN A 147 3.12 -5.12 8.43
C ASN A 147 1.94 -4.66 9.28
N GLN A 148 2.13 -4.68 10.59
CA GLN A 148 1.27 -4.01 11.54
C GLN A 148 2.05 -2.86 12.18
N ASP A 149 1.46 -1.66 12.15
CA ASP A 149 1.77 -0.61 13.11
C ASP A 149 0.85 -0.74 14.35
N ARG A 150 0.88 0.17 15.34
CA ARG A 150 0.09 0.05 16.57
C ARG A 150 -1.41 -0.20 16.37
N ALA A 151 -1.98 0.13 15.21
CA ALA A 151 -3.39 -0.06 14.90
C ALA A 151 -3.78 -1.52 14.62
N THR A 152 -4.69 -2.08 15.42
CA THR A 152 -5.27 -3.42 15.23
C THR A 152 -6.16 -3.53 13.99
N TYR A 153 -6.78 -2.43 13.56
CA TYR A 153 -7.67 -2.42 12.40
C TYR A 153 -6.95 -2.71 11.07
N ILE A 154 -5.66 -2.39 10.93
CA ILE A 154 -4.86 -2.70 9.74
C ILE A 154 -4.67 -4.22 9.63
N ALA A 155 -4.26 -4.87 10.73
CA ALA A 155 -4.09 -6.31 10.79
C ALA A 155 -5.41 -7.07 10.53
N ASN A 156 -6.53 -6.54 11.04
CA ASN A 156 -7.86 -7.10 10.79
C ASN A 156 -8.26 -6.97 9.31
N ALA A 157 -7.99 -5.82 8.68
CA ALA A 157 -8.23 -5.63 7.25
C ALA A 157 -7.38 -6.57 6.39
N TYR A 158 -6.10 -6.76 6.73
CA TYR A 158 -5.24 -7.74 6.07
C TYR A 158 -5.83 -9.16 6.16
N LYS A 159 -6.21 -9.61 7.36
CA LYS A 159 -6.80 -10.95 7.56
C LYS A 159 -8.16 -11.13 6.87
N ALA A 160 -8.92 -10.04 6.70
CA ALA A 160 -10.19 -10.08 6.00
C ALA A 160 -10.03 -10.32 4.49
N ILE A 161 -8.93 -9.85 3.89
CA ILE A 161 -8.63 -10.03 2.46
C ILE A 161 -7.79 -11.29 2.22
N TRP A 162 -6.79 -11.52 3.07
CA TRP A 162 -5.87 -12.65 2.99
C TRP A 162 -5.86 -13.40 4.33
N PRO A 163 -6.76 -14.38 4.55
CA PRO A 163 -6.90 -15.07 5.84
C PRO A 163 -5.63 -15.79 6.35
N GLY A 164 -4.75 -16.23 5.43
CA GLY A 164 -3.48 -16.91 5.74
C GLY A 164 -2.28 -15.99 5.93
N ILE A 165 -2.47 -14.66 5.98
CA ILE A 165 -1.37 -13.69 6.02
C ILE A 165 -0.59 -13.71 7.34
N GLY A 166 0.74 -13.71 7.24
CA GLY A 166 1.63 -13.49 8.37
C GLY A 166 1.75 -12.01 8.69
N ILE A 167 1.32 -11.59 9.88
CA ILE A 167 1.45 -10.19 10.32
C ILE A 167 2.79 -9.98 11.04
N LEU A 168 3.58 -9.05 10.53
CA LEU A 168 4.92 -8.72 11.02
C LEU A 168 4.92 -7.33 11.68
N ASN A 169 5.79 -7.13 12.67
CA ASN A 169 6.04 -5.80 13.20
C ASN A 169 6.76 -4.92 12.16
N CYS A 170 6.35 -3.67 12.02
CA CYS A 170 7.02 -2.73 11.13
C CYS A 170 8.45 -2.42 11.64
N TYR A 171 9.49 -2.92 10.96
CA TYR A 171 10.89 -2.70 11.34
C TYR A 171 11.28 -1.21 11.48
N PRO A 172 10.94 -0.30 10.54
CA PRO A 172 11.19 1.13 10.73
C PRO A 172 10.63 1.70 12.04
N HIS A 173 9.40 1.31 12.41
CA HIS A 173 8.80 1.74 13.68
C HIS A 173 9.46 1.09 14.89
N LEU A 174 9.85 -0.18 14.80
CA LEU A 174 10.56 -0.88 15.86
C LEU A 174 11.95 -0.28 16.10
N SER A 175 12.70 -0.04 15.03
CA SER A 175 14.04 0.54 15.05
C SER A 175 14.01 1.95 15.64
N ARG A 176 13.10 2.83 15.16
CA ARG A 176 12.92 4.19 15.69
C ARG A 176 12.63 4.18 17.19
N LYS A 177 11.67 3.36 17.64
CA LYS A 177 11.38 3.20 19.08
C LYS A 177 12.56 2.67 19.89
N GLY A 178 13.37 1.79 19.28
CA GLY A 178 14.61 1.32 19.87
C GLY A 178 15.59 2.47 20.12
N TYR A 179 15.84 3.28 19.09
CA TYR A 179 16.70 4.46 19.20
C TYR A 179 16.17 5.50 20.19
N GLU A 180 14.85 5.79 20.19
CA GLU A 180 14.20 6.71 21.16
C GLU A 180 14.45 6.25 22.60
N LYS A 181 14.23 4.96 22.88
CA LYS A 181 14.44 4.39 24.22
C LYS A 181 15.91 4.36 24.64
N SER A 182 16.83 4.28 23.69
CA SER A 182 18.26 4.30 23.94
C SER A 182 18.87 5.71 23.99
N GLY A 183 18.07 6.77 23.79
CA GLY A 183 18.55 8.16 23.77
C GLY A 183 19.48 8.47 22.59
N LEU A 184 19.29 7.76 21.48
CA LEU A 184 20.11 7.84 20.27
C LEU A 184 19.40 8.61 19.13
N LEU A 185 18.26 9.22 19.43
CA LEU A 185 17.47 10.10 18.56
C LEU A 185 17.36 11.49 19.20
#